data_AF-A0A6J4GIX9-F1
#
_entry.id   AF-A0A6J4GIX9-F1
#
_cell.length_a   1.000
_cell.length_b   1.000
_cell.length_c   1.000
_cell.angle_alpha   90.00
_cell.angle_beta   90.00
_cell.angle_gamma   90.00
#
_symmetry.space_group_name_H-M   'P 1'
#
loop_
_entity.id
_entity.type
_entity.pdbx_description
1 polymer ?
#
loop_
_entity_poly.entity_id
_entity_poly.type
_entity_poly.pdbx_seq_one_letter_code
_entity_poly.pdbx_strand_id
1 'polypeptide(L)' 'MDVKENQILEYINSEGFVSVTKDSPADEQAFIRKLKAFGLLDNHKNIHQYHPTSIFTNTIIHY' A
#
# COMPACT_ATOMS: atom_id res chain seq x y z
N MET A 1 1.16 -15.93 4.34
CA MET A 1 1.32 -14.53 3.90
C MET A 1 2.38 -14.54 2.82
N ASP A 2 2.07 -14.02 1.63
CA ASP A 2 2.98 -14.03 0.49
C ASP A 2 4.13 -13.04 0.72
N VAL A 3 5.36 -13.43 0.38
CA VAL A 3 6.58 -12.62 0.64
C VAL A 3 6.48 -11.24 -0.02
N LYS A 4 5.83 -11.14 -1.18
CA LYS A 4 5.65 -9.90 -1.94
C LYS A 4 4.66 -8.94 -1.28
N GLU A 5 3.57 -9.46 -0.72
CA GLU A 5 2.58 -8.63 -0.01
C GLU A 5 3.23 -8.02 1.22
N ASN A 6 4.01 -8.80 1.97
CA ASN A 6 4.74 -8.30 3.14
C ASN A 6 5.75 -7.21 2.76
N GLN A 7 6.51 -7.40 1.67
CA GLN A 7 7.44 -6.39 1.18
C GLN A 7 6.76 -5.08 0.82
N ILE A 8 5.57 -5.11 0.21
CA ILE A 8 4.79 -3.91 -0.08
C ILE A 8 4.37 -3.21 1.21
N LEU A 9 3.91 -3.96 2.22
CA LEU A 9 3.50 -3.39 3.50
C LEU A 9 4.68 -2.74 4.23
N GLU A 10 5.83 -3.42 4.26
CA GLU A 10 7.07 -2.89 4.85
C GLU A 10 7.56 -1.64 4.10
N TYR A 11 7.51 -1.65 2.77
CA TYR A 11 7.87 -0.50 1.94
C TYR A 11 6.98 0.71 2.22
N ILE A 12 5.65 0.52 2.26
CA ILE A 12 4.69 1.58 2.60
C ILE A 12 4.95 2.13 4.01
N ASN A 13 5.28 1.25 4.96
CA ASN A 13 5.56 1.65 6.34
C ASN A 13 6.88 2.42 6.47
N SER A 14 7.91 2.06 5.69
CA SER A 14 9.21 2.74 5.69
C SER A 14 9.16 4.08 4.95
N GLU A 15 8.60 4.10 3.74
CA GLU A 15 8.64 5.27 2.86
C GLU A 15 7.46 6.23 3.09
N GLY A 16 6.40 5.77 3.75
CA GLY A 16 5.17 6.55 3.97
C GLY A 16 4.31 6.74 2.72
N PHE A 17 4.60 6.00 1.64
CA PHE A 17 3.77 5.91 0.43
C PHE A 17 4.16 4.71 -0.44
N VAL A 18 3.30 4.37 -1.42
CA VAL A 18 3.62 3.47 -2.52
C VAL A 18 3.12 4.03 -3.84
N SER A 19 3.95 3.94 -4.87
CA SER A 19 3.60 4.40 -6.22
C SER A 19 3.29 3.22 -7.13
N VAL A 20 2.12 3.23 -7.76
CA VAL A 20 1.73 2.23 -8.76
C VAL A 20 1.83 2.82 -10.15
N THR A 21 2.73 2.24 -10.94
CA THR A 21 2.91 2.61 -12.35
C THR A 21 2.40 1.50 -13.26
N LYS A 22 2.32 1.77 -14.57
CA LYS A 22 1.93 0.78 -15.58
C LYS A 22 2.89 -0.41 -15.70
N ASP A 23 4.12 -0.24 -15.22
CA ASP A 23 5.17 -1.28 -15.17
C ASP A 23 5.11 -2.12 -13.90
N SER A 24 4.31 -1.73 -12.90
CA SER A 24 4.14 -2.51 -11.68
C SER A 24 3.45 -3.85 -12.00
N PRO A 25 3.91 -4.97 -11.44
CA PRO A 25 3.30 -6.29 -11.63
C PRO A 25 1.81 -6.30 -11.27
N ALA A 26 1.03 -7.08 -12.02
CA ALA A 26 -0.43 -7.15 -11.84
C ALA A 26 -0.84 -7.55 -10.41
N ASP A 27 -0.08 -8.43 -9.77
CA ASP A 27 -0.30 -8.85 -8.37
C ASP A 27 -0.12 -7.69 -7.39
N GLU A 28 0.91 -6.85 -7.57
CA GLU A 28 1.14 -5.67 -6.72
C GLU A 28 0.03 -4.64 -6.93
N GLN A 29 -0.38 -4.41 -8.18
CA GLN A 29 -1.50 -3.53 -8.49
C GLN A 29 -2.80 -4.03 -7.84
N ALA A 30 -3.06 -5.34 -7.90
CA ALA A 30 -4.23 -5.94 -7.30
C ALA A 30 -4.19 -5.82 -5.78
N PHE A 31 -3.04 -6.04 -5.15
CA PHE A 31 -2.86 -5.89 -3.71
C PHE A 31 -3.05 -4.46 -3.23
N ILE A 32 -2.43 -3.48 -3.90
CA ILE A 32 -2.56 -2.06 -3.55
C ILE A 32 -4.01 -1.58 -3.73
N ARG A 33 -4.71 -2.07 -4.76
CA ARG A 33 -6.16 -1.83 -4.93
C ARG A 33 -6.99 -2.42 -3.79
N LYS A 34 -6.64 -3.62 -3.29
CA LYS A 34 -7.31 -4.20 -2.11
C LYS A 34 -7.09 -3.30 -0.89
N LEU A 35 -5.85 -2.92 -0.59
CA LEU A 35 -5.54 -2.05 0.54
C LEU A 35 -6.32 -0.72 0.48
N LYS A 36 -6.42 -0.12 -0.71
CA LYS A 36 -7.26 1.05 -0.94
C LYS A 36 -8.75 0.76 -0.68
N ALA A 37 -9.27 -0.36 -1.18
CA ALA A 37 -10.68 -0.75 -0.97
C ALA A 37 -11.01 -0.97 0.51
N PHE A 38 -10.05 -1.41 1.32
CA PHE A 38 -10.17 -1.52 2.77
C PHE A 38 -10.00 -0.17 3.51
N GLY A 39 -9.76 0.93 2.81
CA GLY A 39 -9.50 2.25 3.42
C GLY A 39 -8.15 2.36 4.12
N LEU A 40 -7.23 1.42 3.85
CA LEU A 40 -5.88 1.41 4.40
C LEU A 40 -4.94 2.34 3.62
N LEU A 41 -5.23 2.59 2.34
CA LEU A 41 -4.50 3.52 1.50
C LEU A 41 -5.41 4.62 0.94
N ASP A 42 -4.90 5.84 0.88
CA ASP A 42 -5.56 6.99 0.27
C ASP A 42 -4.70 7.62 -0.84
N ASN A 43 -5.32 8.21 -1.86
CA ASN A 43 -4.60 8.77 -3.01
C ASN A 43 -4.52 10.30 -2.84
N HIS A 44 -3.41 10.82 -2.32
CA HIS A 44 -3.28 12.24 -2.03
C HIS A 44 -2.75 13.01 -3.25
N LYS A 45 -3.66 13.67 -3.99
CA LYS A 45 -3.40 14.56 -5.16
C LYS A 45 -2.71 13.93 -6.39
N ASN A 46 -2.00 12.82 -6.24
CA ASN A 46 -1.31 12.11 -7.31
C ASN A 46 -2.00 10.77 -7.57
N ILE A 47 -2.56 10.56 -8.77
CA ILE A 47 -3.36 9.36 -9.07
C ILE A 47 -2.57 8.04 -8.98
N HIS A 48 -1.24 8.13 -9.02
CA HIS A 48 -0.33 7.00 -9.00
C HIS A 48 0.32 6.76 -7.62
N GLN A 49 0.07 7.60 -6.61
CA GLN A 49 0.78 7.54 -5.33
C GLN A 49 -0.19 7.42 -4.16
N TYR A 50 -0.14 6.26 -3.51
CA TYR A 50 -0.99 5.89 -2.40
C TYR A 50 -0.25 6.08 -1.09
N HIS A 51 -0.89 6.75 -0.14
CA HIS A 51 -0.37 6.98 1.20
C HIS A 51 -1.10 6.10 2.22
N PRO A 52 -0.39 5.55 3.22
CA PRO A 52 -1.02 4.85 4.32
C PRO A 52 -1.93 5.80 5.11
N THR A 53 -3.14 5.34 5.40
CA THR A 53 -4.04 6.02 6.31
C THR A 53 -3.65 5.73 7.76
N SER A 54 -4.22 6.47 8.70
CA SER A 54 -4.06 6.17 10.13
C SER A 54 -4.52 4.76 10.51
N ILE A 55 -5.40 4.14 9.72
CA ILE A 55 -5.86 2.76 9.94
C ILE A 55 -4.70 1.79 9.63
N PHE A 56 -3.98 2.01 8.52
CA PHE A 56 -2.85 1.16 8.13
C PHE A 56 -1.74 1.16 9.18
N THR A 57 -1.30 2.33 9.65
CA THR A 57 -0.25 2.44 10.66
C THR A 57 -0.69 1.84 12.00
N ASN A 58 -1.95 2.03 12.40
CA ASN A 58 -2.47 1.48 13.66
C ASN A 58 -2.66 -0.05 13.61
N THR A 59 -2.90 -0.63 12.42
CA THR A 59 -3.06 -2.08 12.25
C THR A 59 -1.73 -2.82 12.10
N ILE A 60 -0.71 -2.23 11.46
CA ILE A 60 0.56 -2.92 11.17
C ILE A 60 1.61 -2.73 12.28
N ILE A 61 1.59 -1.61 13.04
CA ILE A 61 2.58 -1.35 14.10
C ILE A 61 2.32 -2.21 15.37
N HIS A 62 1.17 -2.90 15.47
CA HIS A 62 0.78 -3.68 16.66
C HIS A 62 0.97 -5.20 16.52
N TYR A 63 1.62 -5.68 15.46
CA TYR A 63 1.89 -7.12 15.23
C TYR A 63 3.32 -7.51 15.58
#